data_AF-A0A9W6H206-F1
#
_entry.id   AF-A0A9W6H206-F1
#
_cell.length_a   1.000
_cell.length_b   1.000
_cell.length_c   1.000
_cell.angle_alpha   90.00
_cell.angle_beta   90.00
_cell.angle_gamma   90.00
#
_symmetry.space_group_name_H-M   'P 1'
#
loop_
_entity.id
_entity.type
_entity.pdbx_description
1 polymer ?
#
loop_
_entity_poly.entity_id
_entity_poly.type
_entity_poly.pdbx_seq_one_letter_code
_entity_poly.pdbx_strand_id
1 'polypeptide(L)'
;MSGASPSPAQQRLIDVGVAYWRRMVSEEAPLGVELLPDDDAVVVSHAVRGGGRIYVAADESVLFAGSGAPPHEAIEVFRSGRRTPPEQFRPRDGRR
;
A
#
# COMPACT_ATOMS: atom_id res chain seq x y z
N MET A 1 -1.23 20.49 -10.55
CA MET A 1 -1.04 20.40 -9.09
C MET A 1 0.30 19.75 -8.86
N SER A 2 1.34 20.53 -8.50
CA SER A 2 2.65 19.96 -8.19
C SER A 2 2.53 19.16 -6.90
N GLY A 3 2.52 17.84 -7.01
CA GLY A 3 2.63 16.97 -5.85
C GLY A 3 4.00 17.20 -5.22
N ALA A 4 4.04 17.48 -3.92
CA ALA A 4 5.29 17.57 -3.21
C ALA A 4 6.09 16.28 -3.41
N SER A 5 7.38 16.40 -3.72
CA SER A 5 8.27 15.24 -3.78
C SER A 5 8.31 14.55 -2.41
N PRO A 6 8.31 13.20 -2.36
CA PRO A 6 8.38 12.49 -1.09
C PRO A 6 9.68 12.81 -0.36
N SER A 7 9.60 12.92 0.97
CA SER A 7 10.79 12.97 1.82
C SER A 7 11.56 11.63 1.75
N PRO A 8 12.84 11.57 2.17
CA PRO A 8 13.57 10.29 2.23
C PRO A 8 12.89 9.24 3.12
N ALA A 9 12.17 9.65 4.17
CA ALA A 9 11.39 8.74 5.00
C ALA A 9 10.18 8.19 4.23
N GLN A 10 9.42 9.06 3.57
CA GLN A 10 8.28 8.65 2.73
C GLN A 10 8.73 7.77 1.57
N GLN A 11 9.88 8.05 0.96
CA GLN A 11 10.43 7.21 -0.11
C GLN A 11 10.70 5.78 0.38
N ARG A 12 11.25 5.60 1.58
CA ARG A 12 11.41 4.25 2.17
C ARG A 12 10.08 3.53 2.34
N LEU A 13 9.04 4.24 2.80
CA LEU A 13 7.71 3.63 2.95
C LEU A 13 7.09 3.27 1.59
N ILE A 14 7.32 4.09 0.56
CA ILE A 14 6.92 3.78 -0.82
C ILE A 14 7.61 2.50 -1.28
N ASP A 15 8.92 2.40 -1.08
CA ASP A 15 9.71 1.23 -1.49
C ASP A 15 9.21 -0.05 -0.79
N VAL A 16 8.87 0.02 0.51
CA VAL A 16 8.24 -1.07 1.26
C VAL A 16 6.91 -1.49 0.65
N GLY A 17 6.00 -0.54 0.39
CA GLY A 17 4.69 -0.83 -0.20
C GLY A 17 4.80 -1.42 -1.61
N VAL A 18 5.73 -0.92 -2.43
CA VAL A 18 6.05 -1.47 -3.75
C VAL A 18 6.56 -2.89 -3.62
N ALA A 19 7.50 -3.16 -2.71
CA ALA A 19 8.03 -4.50 -2.50
C ALA A 19 6.94 -5.52 -2.13
N TYR A 20 5.97 -5.13 -1.30
CA TYR A 20 4.82 -6.00 -1.00
C TYR A 20 3.91 -6.23 -2.21
N TRP A 21 3.64 -5.21 -3.03
CA TRP A 21 2.89 -5.39 -4.27
C TRP A 21 3.58 -6.35 -5.23
N ARG A 22 4.89 -6.25 -5.40
CA ARG A 22 5.66 -7.13 -6.29
C ARG A 22 5.67 -8.60 -5.87
N ARG A 23 5.27 -8.91 -4.62
CA ARG A 23 5.00 -10.29 -4.21
C ARG A 23 3.66 -10.82 -4.75
N MET A 24 2.73 -9.96 -5.13
CA MET A 24 1.34 -10.32 -5.48
C MET A 24 0.99 -10.06 -6.94
N VAL A 25 1.65 -9.11 -7.59
CA VAL A 25 1.40 -8.69 -8.98
C VAL A 25 2.69 -8.67 -9.79
N SER A 26 2.60 -8.72 -11.12
CA SER A 26 3.76 -8.67 -12.01
C SER A 26 4.57 -7.37 -11.84
N GLU A 27 5.83 -7.38 -12.29
CA GLU A 27 6.71 -6.19 -12.24
C GLU A 27 6.19 -5.03 -13.10
N GLU A 28 5.45 -5.33 -14.16
CA GLU A 28 4.85 -4.34 -15.06
C GLU A 28 3.53 -3.77 -14.54
N ALA A 29 2.94 -4.37 -13.50
CA ALA A 29 1.67 -3.91 -12.96
C ALA A 29 1.78 -2.45 -12.49
N PRO A 30 0.87 -1.55 -12.92
CA PRO A 30 0.96 -0.13 -12.59
C PRO A 30 0.62 0.08 -11.11
N LEU A 31 1.48 0.82 -10.40
CA LEU A 31 1.28 1.19 -9.01
C LEU A 31 1.10 2.71 -8.89
N GLY A 32 0.17 3.14 -8.04
CA GLY A 32 -0.04 4.53 -7.66
C GLY A 32 0.43 4.77 -6.22
N VAL A 33 0.83 6.01 -5.92
CA VAL A 33 1.27 6.42 -4.58
C VAL A 33 0.46 7.62 -4.12
N GLU A 34 0.05 7.60 -2.85
CA GLU A 34 -0.56 8.71 -2.14
C GLU A 34 0.18 8.92 -0.81
N LEU A 35 0.52 10.16 -0.48
CA LEU A 35 1.16 10.51 0.78
C LEU A 35 0.10 10.82 1.83
N LEU A 36 0.27 10.33 3.05
CA LEU A 36 -0.59 10.61 4.19
C LEU A 36 0.20 11.36 5.26
N PRO A 37 0.42 12.68 5.10
CA PRO A 37 1.29 13.45 5.99
C PRO A 37 0.77 13.49 7.43
N ASP A 38 -0.55 13.49 7.64
CA ASP A 38 -1.15 13.50 8.98
C ASP A 38 -0.97 12.18 9.74
N ASP A 39 -0.61 11.10 9.03
CA ASP A 39 -0.44 9.75 9.58
C ASP A 39 1.03 9.28 9.56
N ASP A 40 1.96 10.12 9.11
CA ASP A 40 3.35 9.74 8.79
C ASP A 40 3.43 8.44 7.95
N ALA A 41 2.50 8.31 7.00
CA ALA A 41 2.25 7.09 6.24
C ALA A 41 2.20 7.34 4.73
N VAL A 42 2.16 6.25 3.97
CA VAL A 42 1.87 6.28 2.53
C VAL A 42 0.88 5.18 2.15
N VAL A 43 0.16 5.38 1.05
CA VAL A 43 -0.65 4.36 0.40
C VAL A 43 -0.05 4.02 -0.95
N VAL A 44 0.22 2.73 -1.18
CA VAL A 44 0.58 2.21 -2.50
C VAL A 44 -0.59 1.40 -3.04
N SER A 45 -1.13 1.79 -4.19
CA SER A 45 -2.32 1.18 -4.79
C SER A 45 -1.97 0.44 -6.08
N HIS A 46 -2.61 -0.70 -6.34
CA HIS A 46 -2.57 -1.30 -7.67
C HIS A 46 -3.51 -0.50 -8.58
N ALA A 47 -2.95 0.27 -9.52
CA ALA A 47 -3.65 1.30 -10.29
C ALA A 47 -4.45 0.73 -11.48
N VAL A 48 -5.29 -0.27 -11.20
CA VAL A 48 -6.20 -0.90 -12.14
C VAL A 48 -7.61 -0.98 -11.55
N ARG A 49 -8.62 -1.17 -12.40
CA ARG A 49 -9.98 -1.46 -11.92
C ARG A 49 -9.97 -2.74 -11.08
N GLY A 50 -10.47 -2.64 -9.85
CA GLY A 50 -10.48 -3.76 -8.90
C GLY A 50 -9.16 -4.00 -8.15
N GLY A 51 -8.18 -3.10 -8.30
CA GLY A 51 -6.94 -3.11 -7.52
C GLY A 51 -7.14 -2.71 -6.05
N GLY A 52 -6.39 -3.36 -5.16
CA GLY A 52 -6.37 -3.04 -3.73
C GLY A 52 -5.43 -1.88 -3.39
N ARG A 53 -5.25 -1.66 -2.10
CA ARG A 53 -4.35 -0.66 -1.50
C ARG A 53 -3.50 -1.29 -0.41
N ILE A 54 -2.28 -0.82 -0.25
CA ILE A 54 -1.41 -1.12 0.88
C ILE A 54 -1.12 0.19 1.59
N TYR A 55 -1.53 0.30 2.84
CA TYR A 55 -1.12 1.38 3.74
C TYR A 55 0.19 0.96 4.41
N VAL A 56 1.17 1.84 4.46
CA VAL A 56 2.48 1.61 5.05
C VAL A 56 2.71 2.65 6.15
N ALA A 57 2.84 2.18 7.39
CA ALA A 57 3.09 3.02 8.55
C ALA A 57 4.57 3.40 8.67
N ALA A 58 4.86 4.39 9.52
CA ALA A 58 6.22 4.85 9.80
C ALA A 58 7.17 3.75 10.33
N ASP A 59 6.64 2.72 10.99
CA ASP A 59 7.38 1.54 11.46
C ASP A 59 7.47 0.41 10.40
N GLU A 60 7.13 0.72 9.14
CA GLU A 60 7.12 -0.18 7.98
C GLU A 60 6.11 -1.33 8.06
N SER A 61 5.27 -1.36 9.10
CA SER A 61 4.16 -2.29 9.17
C SER A 61 3.06 -1.89 8.17
N VAL A 62 2.39 -2.89 7.60
CA VAL A 62 1.47 -2.67 6.48
C VAL A 62 0.06 -3.14 6.74
N LEU A 63 -0.93 -2.52 6.09
CA LEU A 63 -2.30 -3.02 6.00
C LEU A 63 -2.70 -3.14 4.53
N PHE A 64 -3.08 -4.34 4.11
CA PHE A 64 -3.73 -4.55 2.81
C PHE A 64 -5.24 -4.31 2.93
N ALA A 65 -5.77 -3.43 2.08
CA ALA A 65 -7.19 -3.21 1.89
C ALA A 65 -7.59 -3.67 0.48
N GLY A 66 -8.49 -4.65 0.41
CA GLY A 66 -9.04 -5.13 -0.87
C GLY A 66 -9.85 -4.03 -1.58
N SER A 67 -10.05 -4.19 -2.89
CA SER A 67 -10.75 -3.20 -3.72
C SER A 67 -12.20 -2.92 -3.33
N GLY A 68 -12.85 -3.85 -2.61
CA GLY A 68 -14.19 -3.67 -2.05
C GLY A 68 -14.24 -2.80 -0.79
N ALA A 69 -13.10 -2.51 -0.15
CA ALA A 69 -13.05 -1.65 1.03
C ALA A 69 -13.07 -0.16 0.61
N PRO A 70 -14.05 0.63 1.11
CA PRO A 70 -14.05 2.08 0.93
C PRO A 70 -12.78 2.71 1.52
N PRO A 71 -12.18 3.72 0.86
CA PRO A 71 -10.94 4.35 1.37
C PRO A 71 -11.06 4.91 2.79
N HIS A 72 -12.20 5.51 3.14
CA HIS A 72 -12.44 6.11 4.45
C HIS A 72 -12.52 5.05 5.57
N GLU A 73 -13.13 3.90 5.31
CA GLU A 73 -13.15 2.79 6.28
C GLU A 73 -11.76 2.13 6.39
N ALA A 74 -11.07 1.97 5.26
CA ALA A 74 -9.74 1.34 5.25
C ALA A 74 -8.70 2.14 6.02
N ILE A 75 -8.73 3.49 5.93
CA ILE A 75 -7.83 4.35 6.71
C ILE A 75 -8.18 4.30 8.21
N GLU A 76 -9.45 4.18 8.59
CA GLU A 76 -9.83 4.02 10.00
C GLU A 76 -9.30 2.70 10.59
N VAL A 77 -9.39 1.60 9.83
CA VAL A 77 -8.81 0.30 10.23
C VAL A 77 -7.28 0.39 10.35
N PHE A 78 -6.63 1.12 9.46
CA PHE A 78 -5.19 1.35 9.56
C PHE A 78 -4.83 2.15 10.82
N ARG A 79 -5.57 3.23 11.08
CA ARG A 79 -5.41 4.09 12.28
C ARG A 79 -5.71 3.36 13.58
N SER A 80 -6.55 2.32 13.55
CA SER A 80 -6.80 1.46 14.73
C SER A 80 -5.61 0.56 15.11
N GLY A 81 -4.51 0.59 14.35
CA GLY A 81 -3.32 -0.24 14.57
C GLY A 81 -3.40 -1.64 13.94
N ARG A 82 -4.46 -1.95 13.18
CA ARG A 82 -4.54 -3.25 12.49
C ARG A 82 -3.49 -3.33 11.39
N ARG A 83 -2.82 -4.48 11.27
CA ARG A 83 -1.83 -4.77 10.23
C ARG A 83 -2.10 -6.11 9.57
N THR A 84 -1.60 -6.26 8.35
CA THR A 84 -1.61 -7.51 7.59
C THR A 84 -0.27 -8.21 7.81
N PRO A 85 -0.28 -9.45 8.33
CA PRO A 85 0.94 -10.25 8.46
C PRO A 85 1.66 -10.43 7.10
N PRO A 86 3.00 -10.30 7.04
CA PRO A 86 3.76 -10.34 5.78
C PRO A 86 3.53 -11.59 4.91
N GLU A 87 3.24 -12.73 5.52
CA GLU A 87 2.98 -14.01 4.87
C GLU A 87 1.66 -14.03 4.06
N GLN A 88 0.78 -13.06 4.27
CA GLN A 88 -0.45 -12.91 3.49
C GLN A 88 -0.21 -12.23 2.13
N PHE A 89 0.93 -11.55 1.96
CA PHE A 89 1.34 -10.92 0.69
C PHE A 89 2.04 -11.94 -0.21
N ARG A 90 1.25 -12.88 -0.71
CA ARG A 90 1.70 -13.92 -1.62
C ARG A 90 0.87 -13.86 -2.91
N PRO A 91 1.39 -14.36 -4.04
CA PRO A 91 0.57 -14.53 -5.23
C PRO A 91 -0.68 -15.35 -4.86
N ARG A 92 -1.85 -15.00 -5.40
CA ARG A 92 -2.95 -15.97 -5.41
C ARG A 92 -2.45 -17.18 -6.20
N ASP A 93 -2.49 -18.37 -5.61
CA ASP A 93 -2.01 -19.60 -6.23
C ASP A 93 -2.51 -19.72 -7.68
N GLY A 94 -1.57 -19.81 -8.64
CA GLY A 94 -1.81 -20.51 -9.89
C GLY A 94 -1.56 -19.83 -11.24
N ARG A 95 -0.91 -18.68 -11.36
CA ARG A 95 -0.31 -18.27 -12.67
C ARG A 95 1.05 -17.63 -12.49
N ARG A 96 2.09 -18.44 -12.67
CA ARG A 96 3.39 -17.99 -13.20
C ARG A 96 3.23 -17.67 -14.68
#